data_AF-A0A1M6HJQ9-F1
#
_entry.id   AF-A0A1M6HJQ9-F1
#
_cell.length_a   1.000
_cell.length_b   1.000
_cell.length_c   1.000
_cell.angle_alpha   90.00
_cell.angle_beta   90.00
_cell.angle_gamma   90.00
#
_symmetry.space_group_name_H-M   'P 1'
#
loop_
_entity.id
_entity.type
_entity.pdbx_description
1 polymer ?
#
loop_
_entity_poly.entity_id
_entity_poly.type
_entity_poly.pdbx_seq_one_letter_code
_entity_poly.pdbx_strand_id
1 'polypeptide(L)'
;MSGTHTNEINPTKETIKLYAKQLRTPAFVGYENVVRQLSPGDGYDKFLCETMKLEVSQRQIAGQRRRIKKAGFPVMKTLDEFKFERLEHISDSYIWELASC
;
A
#
# COMPACT_ATOMS: atom_id res chain seq x y z
N MET A 1 6.18 -32.82 21.55
CA MET A 1 7.53 -32.21 21.48
C MET A 1 7.44 -31.01 20.54
N SER A 2 7.21 -29.82 21.11
CA SER A 2 7.02 -28.58 20.35
C SER A 2 8.39 -28.07 19.89
N GLY A 3 8.66 -28.19 18.59
CA GLY A 3 9.88 -27.65 17.98
C GLY A 3 9.92 -26.14 18.15
N THR A 4 10.95 -25.66 18.84
CA THR A 4 11.31 -24.25 18.94
C THR A 4 11.56 -23.73 17.52
N HIS A 5 10.71 -22.82 17.04
CA HIS A 5 11.04 -22.01 15.85
C HIS A 5 12.21 -21.11 16.22
N THR A 6 13.43 -21.53 15.85
CA THR A 6 14.58 -20.65 15.85
C THR A 6 14.31 -19.54 14.84
N ASN A 7 14.14 -18.31 15.34
CA ASN A 7 14.23 -17.10 14.52
C ASN A 7 15.67 -17.00 14.01
N GLU A 8 16.00 -17.73 12.95
CA GLU A 8 17.28 -17.58 12.27
C GLU A 8 17.35 -16.18 11.68
N ILE A 9 18.27 -15.37 12.22
CA ILE A 9 18.53 -14.03 11.72
C ILE A 9 19.18 -14.17 10.35
N ASN A 10 18.46 -13.81 9.29
CA ASN A 10 19.02 -13.71 7.94
C ASN A 10 19.71 -12.33 7.79
N PRO A 11 21.06 -12.27 7.69
CA PRO A 11 21.78 -10.99 7.64
C PRO A 11 21.40 -10.13 6.43
N THR A 12 21.10 -10.76 5.30
CA THR A 12 20.68 -10.08 4.08
C THR A 12 19.32 -9.42 4.28
N LYS A 13 18.37 -10.09 4.95
CA LYS A 13 17.05 -9.53 5.24
C LYS A 13 17.13 -8.30 6.15
N GLU A 14 17.97 -8.35 7.17
CA GLU A 14 18.19 -7.19 8.05
C GLU A 14 18.89 -6.03 7.32
N THR A 15 19.81 -6.34 6.42
CA THR A 15 20.47 -5.33 5.58
C THR A 15 19.47 -4.65 4.63
N ILE A 16 18.59 -5.43 3.99
CA ILE A 16 17.50 -4.89 3.16
C ILE A 16 16.62 -3.97 3.99
N LYS A 17 16.25 -4.37 5.20
CA LYS A 17 15.43 -3.56 6.11
C LYS A 17 16.11 -2.27 6.54
N LEU A 18 17.42 -2.30 6.80
CA LEU A 18 18.22 -1.12 7.10
C LEU A 18 18.21 -0.14 5.92
N TYR A 19 18.50 -0.61 4.70
CA TYR A 19 18.50 0.24 3.52
C TYR A 19 17.11 0.75 3.16
N ALA A 20 16.07 -0.08 3.26
CA ALA A 20 14.68 0.32 3.08
C ALA A 20 14.32 1.49 4.02
N LYS A 21 14.78 1.44 5.27
CA LYS A 21 14.59 2.55 6.22
C LYS A 21 15.32 3.82 5.79
N GLN A 22 16.58 3.72 5.35
CA GLN A 22 17.38 4.87 4.91
C GLN A 22 16.81 5.52 3.64
N LEU A 23 16.36 4.71 2.68
CA LEU A 23 15.74 5.15 1.43
C LEU A 23 14.27 5.56 1.59
N ARG A 24 13.71 5.38 2.78
CA ARG A 24 12.28 5.63 3.07
C ARG A 24 11.35 4.78 2.20
N THR A 25 11.73 3.54 1.89
CA THR A 25 10.94 2.57 1.14
C THR A 25 10.48 1.41 2.05
N PRO A 26 9.63 1.67 3.06
CA PRO A 26 9.27 0.67 4.06
C PRO A 26 8.57 -0.58 3.48
N ALA A 27 7.93 -0.49 2.32
CA ALA A 27 7.27 -1.63 1.68
C ALA A 27 8.27 -2.65 1.12
N PHE A 28 9.52 -2.24 0.87
CA PHE A 28 10.57 -3.12 0.33
C PHE A 28 10.91 -4.27 1.28
N VAL A 29 10.61 -4.15 2.58
CA VAL A 29 10.75 -5.26 3.54
C VAL A 29 9.83 -6.45 3.17
N GLY A 30 8.75 -6.19 2.43
CA GLY A 30 7.81 -7.21 1.94
C GLY A 30 8.19 -7.88 0.62
N TYR A 31 9.44 -7.73 0.15
CA TYR A 31 9.90 -8.28 -1.15
C TYR A 31 9.68 -9.80 -1.30
N GLU A 32 9.70 -10.57 -0.20
CA GLU A 32 9.46 -12.02 -0.22
C GLU A 32 8.09 -12.38 -0.82
N ASN A 33 7.09 -11.51 -0.65
CA ASN A 33 5.77 -11.71 -1.25
C ASN A 33 5.82 -11.55 -2.78
N VAL A 34 6.65 -10.63 -3.27
CA VAL A 34 6.88 -10.45 -4.71
C VAL A 34 7.60 -11.68 -5.28
N VAL A 35 8.62 -12.18 -4.58
CA VAL A 35 9.36 -13.40 -4.98
C VAL A 35 8.42 -14.60 -5.13
N ARG A 36 7.47 -14.77 -4.21
CA ARG A 36 6.48 -15.87 -4.25
C ARG A 36 5.48 -15.77 -5.42
N GLN A 37 5.25 -14.58 -5.95
CA GLN A 37 4.28 -14.31 -7.01
C GLN A 37 4.91 -14.32 -8.41
N LEU A 38 6.24 -14.27 -8.51
CA LEU A 38 6.95 -14.33 -9.78
C LEU A 38 6.92 -15.74 -10.37
N SER A 39 6.80 -15.81 -11.70
CA SER A 39 6.85 -17.07 -12.44
C SER A 39 8.29 -17.51 -12.67
N PRO A 40 8.57 -18.83 -12.76
CA PRO A 40 9.87 -19.31 -13.20
C PRO A 40 10.23 -18.74 -14.58
N GLY A 41 11.33 -17.99 -14.65
CA GLY A 41 11.75 -17.29 -15.87
C GLY A 41 11.51 -15.78 -15.88
N ASP A 42 10.78 -15.25 -14.89
CA ASP A 42 10.70 -13.80 -14.68
C ASP A 42 12.07 -13.24 -14.25
N GLY A 43 12.51 -12.17 -14.93
CA GLY A 43 13.80 -11.54 -14.68
C GLY A 43 13.83 -10.63 -13.46
N TYR A 44 15.04 -10.16 -13.11
CA TYR A 44 15.26 -9.21 -12.01
C TYR A 44 14.60 -7.84 -12.25
N ASP A 45 14.44 -7.45 -13.51
CA ASP A 45 13.72 -6.26 -13.95
C ASP A 45 12.25 -6.31 -13.53
N LYS A 46 11.59 -7.46 -13.75
CA LYS A 46 10.20 -7.67 -13.33
C LYS A 46 10.06 -7.69 -11.81
N PHE A 47 10.98 -8.37 -11.12
CA PHE A 47 11.04 -8.34 -9.65
C PHE A 47 11.16 -6.92 -9.09
N LEU A 48 12.06 -6.12 -9.65
CA LEU A 48 12.27 -4.73 -9.24
C LEU A 48 11.01 -3.89 -9.51
N CYS A 49 10.41 -4.03 -10.69
CA CYS A 49 9.20 -3.32 -11.08
C CYS A 49 8.04 -3.64 -10.12
N GLU A 50 7.79 -4.91 -9.81
CA GLU A 50 6.73 -5.30 -8.88
C GLU A 50 7.00 -4.83 -7.44
N THR A 51 8.26 -4.84 -7.01
CA THR A 51 8.66 -4.29 -5.70
C THR A 51 8.43 -2.78 -5.63
N MET A 52 8.72 -2.05 -6.71
CA MET A 52 8.44 -0.61 -6.80
C MET A 52 6.93 -0.32 -6.82
N LYS A 53 6.13 -1.11 -7.56
CA LYS A 53 4.67 -1.00 -7.57
C LYS A 53 4.08 -1.19 -6.17
N LEU A 54 4.57 -2.18 -5.42
CA LEU A 54 4.18 -2.42 -4.03
C LEU A 54 4.40 -1.18 -3.16
N GLU A 55 5.56 -0.53 -3.25
CA GLU A 55 5.88 0.70 -2.51
C GLU A 55 4.97 1.87 -2.90
N VAL A 56 4.75 2.09 -4.20
CA VAL A 56 3.86 3.16 -4.68
C VAL A 56 2.45 2.97 -4.13
N SER A 57 1.90 1.77 -4.23
CA SER A 57 0.57 1.43 -3.72
C SER A 57 0.46 1.66 -2.21
N GLN A 58 1.43 1.17 -1.43
CA GLN A 58 1.43 1.38 0.03
C GLN A 58 1.50 2.86 0.41
N ARG A 59 2.29 3.67 -0.31
CA ARG A 59 2.35 5.12 -0.09
C ARG A 59 1.02 5.82 -0.39
N GLN A 60 0.32 5.43 -1.45
CA GLN A 60 -1.00 5.97 -1.77
C GLN A 60 -2.01 5.65 -0.65
N ILE A 61 -2.06 4.40 -0.21
CA ILE A 61 -2.95 3.94 0.88
C ILE A 61 -2.63 4.69 2.19
N ALA A 62 -1.36 4.76 2.57
CA ALA A 62 -0.94 5.47 3.78
C ALA A 62 -1.26 6.98 3.71
N GLY A 63 -1.05 7.58 2.54
CA GLY A 63 -1.42 8.97 2.27
C GLY A 63 -2.92 9.22 2.41
N GLN A 64 -3.75 8.35 1.83
CA GLN A 64 -5.20 8.41 1.94
C GLN A 64 -5.66 8.27 3.40
N ARG A 65 -5.17 7.26 4.12
CA ARG A 65 -5.46 7.06 5.55
C ARG A 65 -5.09 8.28 6.39
N ARG A 66 -3.93 8.90 6.12
CA ARG A 66 -3.51 10.13 6.80
C ARG A 66 -4.43 11.32 6.49
N ARG A 67 -4.86 11.50 5.25
CA ARG A 67 -5.81 12.57 4.86
C ARG A 67 -7.17 12.40 5.56
N ILE A 68 -7.71 11.18 5.57
CA ILE A 68 -8.97 10.85 6.27
C ILE A 68 -8.86 11.16 7.76
N LYS A 69 -7.80 10.68 8.41
CA LYS A 69 -7.55 10.95 9.84
C LYS A 69 -7.41 12.44 10.14
N LYS A 70 -6.68 13.19 9.29
CA LYS A 70 -6.50 14.64 9.45
C LYS A 70 -7.81 15.42 9.30
N ALA A 71 -8.72 14.95 8.46
CA ALA A 71 -10.03 15.55 8.25
C ALA A 71 -11.04 15.25 9.37
N GLY A 72 -10.65 14.51 10.42
CA GLY A 72 -11.51 14.22 11.56
C GLY A 72 -12.58 13.16 11.26
N PHE A 73 -12.48 12.44 10.15
CA PHE A 73 -13.38 11.34 9.83
C PHE A 73 -12.90 10.05 10.52
N PRO A 74 -13.67 9.47 11.46
CA PRO A 74 -13.26 8.26 12.19
C PRO A 74 -13.26 6.99 11.32
N VAL A 75 -14.01 6.99 10.21
CA VAL A 75 -14.14 5.87 9.27
C VAL A 75 -14.06 6.41 7.84
N MET A 76 -13.50 5.62 6.93
CA MET A 76 -13.56 5.92 5.50
C MET A 76 -15.03 5.85 5.06
N LYS A 77 -15.60 6.99 4.66
CA LYS A 77 -16.90 7.01 3.97
C LYS A 77 -16.64 6.92 2.47
N THR A 78 -17.28 5.98 1.79
CA THR A 78 -17.27 5.92 0.33
C THR A 78 -18.32 6.88 -0.23
N LEU A 79 -18.23 7.21 -1.51
CA LEU A 79 -19.27 7.98 -2.19
C LEU A 79 -20.63 7.27 -2.15
N ASP A 80 -20.65 5.94 -2.06
CA ASP A 80 -21.89 5.16 -1.92
C ASP A 80 -22.64 5.45 -0.62
N GLU A 81 -21.93 5.81 0.45
CA GLU A 81 -22.51 6.16 1.75
C GLU A 81 -22.84 7.66 1.87
N PHE A 82 -22.49 8.44 0.84
CA PHE A 82 -22.67 9.89 0.86
C PHE A 82 -24.13 10.24 0.52
N LYS A 83 -24.77 11.04 1.39
CA LYS A 83 -26.15 11.51 1.17
C LYS A 83 -26.13 12.75 0.26
N PHE A 84 -26.16 12.53 -1.05
CA PHE A 84 -26.15 13.60 -2.04
C PHE A 84 -27.35 14.55 -1.96
N GLU A 85 -28.48 14.09 -1.41
CA GLU A 85 -29.66 14.91 -1.10
C GLU A 85 -29.36 16.17 -0.25
N ARG A 86 -28.23 16.19 0.44
CA ARG A 86 -27.79 17.34 1.27
C ARG A 86 -27.04 18.41 0.47
N LEU A 87 -26.77 18.18 -0.82
CA LEU A 87 -26.12 19.13 -1.69
C LEU A 87 -27.18 19.95 -2.43
N GLU A 88 -27.13 21.27 -2.26
CA GLU A 88 -28.14 22.16 -2.83
C GLU A 88 -27.83 22.60 -4.26
N HIS A 89 -26.54 22.59 -4.64
CA HIS A 89 -26.07 23.18 -5.91
C HIS A 89 -25.16 22.26 -6.72
N ILE A 90 -24.99 21.00 -6.31
CA ILE A 90 -24.07 20.06 -6.93
C ILE A 90 -24.82 18.77 -7.24
N SER A 91 -24.82 18.37 -8.50
CA SER A 91 -25.40 17.11 -8.96
C SER A 91 -24.51 15.92 -8.61
N ASP A 92 -25.12 14.80 -8.26
CA ASP A 92 -24.46 13.52 -7.96
C ASP A 92 -23.49 13.10 -9.07
N SER A 93 -23.91 13.20 -10.34
CA SER A 93 -23.12 12.83 -11.51
C SER A 93 -21.78 13.58 -11.60
N TYR A 94 -21.79 14.87 -11.30
CA TYR A 94 -20.59 15.72 -11.31
C TYR A 94 -19.57 15.27 -10.24
N ILE A 95 -20.04 14.84 -9.08
CA ILE A 95 -19.14 14.32 -8.03
C ILE A 95 -18.52 12.99 -8.45
N TRP A 96 -19.29 12.11 -9.08
CA TRP A 96 -18.77 10.85 -9.60
C TRP A 96 -17.76 11.04 -10.73
N GLU A 97 -17.97 12.01 -11.60
CA GLU A 97 -16.99 12.40 -12.63
C GLU A 97 -15.68 12.85 -11.99
N LEU A 98 -15.75 13.76 -11.00
CA LEU A 98 -14.57 14.22 -10.25
C LEU A 98 -13.84 13.09 -9.52
N ALA A 99 -14.56 12.06 -9.06
CA ALA A 99 -13.97 10.93 -8.34
C ALA A 99 -13.28 9.91 -9.27
N SER A 100 -13.60 9.92 -10.57
CA SER A 100 -13.04 9.02 -11.58
C SER A 100 -11.74 9.52 -12.22
N CYS A 101 -11.38 10.79 -11.96
CA CYS A 101 -10.14 11.44 -12.39
C CYS A 101 -8.95 11.11 -11.47
#